data_AF-A0A388MES4-F1
#
_entry.id   AF-A0A388MES4-F1
#
_cell.length_a   1.000
_cell.length_b   1.000
_cell.length_c   1.000
_cell.angle_alpha   90.00
_cell.angle_beta   90.00
_cell.angle_gamma   90.00
#
_symmetry.space_group_name_H-M   'P 1'
#
loop_
_entity.id
_entity.type
_entity.pdbx_description
1 polymer ?
#
loop_
_entity_poly.entity_id
_entity_poly.type
_entity_poly.pdbx_seq_one_letter_code
_entity_poly.pdbx_strand_id
1 'polypeptide(L)'
;MLLPRNRKPASLLNLPMVLKDQIAVVKRFTGGGTVVVDESTLFVSLICSSTAIPNVPCFPRPIMEWTEEVYSPVFEGAPGFRLREHDYVFGDKKFGGNAQSITKQRWVHHTSFLWDFKDERMQYLLQPGRAPEYRKLDREDYRYHLSKPWPIPLPRGCAPSPWSGTSTTPYSKEQEERAAAILRERTERMEKRELIKQAKMLALLEEQEAKTRQMEEELKKWTKEQEEKMTAIQAEVEKEEEEEKQVEEEVPLERRRGGVSTSKEEEIEKTT
;
A
#
# COMPACT_ATOMS: atom_id res chain seq x y z
N MET A 1 -11.28 -5.68 9.94
CA MET A 1 -10.06 -6.31 9.38
C MET A 1 -8.82 -5.51 9.72
N LEU A 2 -7.77 -6.16 10.21
CA LEU A 2 -6.50 -5.53 10.58
C LEU A 2 -5.36 -6.00 9.65
N LEU A 3 -4.88 -5.12 8.78
CA LEU A 3 -3.88 -5.42 7.74
C LEU A 3 -2.48 -5.02 8.18
N PRO A 4 -1.43 -5.76 7.77
CA PRO A 4 -0.05 -5.37 8.02
C PRO A 4 0.34 -4.13 7.20
N ARG A 5 1.30 -3.36 7.73
CA ARG A 5 1.70 -2.05 7.20
C ARG A 5 2.01 -2.01 5.69
N ASN A 6 2.73 -3.01 5.19
CA ASN A 6 3.37 -2.99 3.87
C ASN A 6 2.69 -3.90 2.83
N ARG A 7 1.41 -4.26 3.00
CA ARG A 7 0.70 -5.14 2.06
C ARG A 7 -0.54 -4.47 1.48
N LYS A 8 -0.86 -4.84 0.24
CA LYS A 8 -2.04 -4.36 -0.49
C LYS A 8 -3.27 -5.17 -0.06
N PRO A 9 -4.43 -4.55 0.20
CA PRO A 9 -5.65 -5.28 0.56
C PRO A 9 -6.04 -6.37 -0.45
N ALA A 10 -5.89 -6.08 -1.75
CA ALA A 10 -6.23 -7.02 -2.83
C ALA A 10 -5.47 -8.35 -2.79
N SER A 11 -4.29 -8.41 -2.16
CA SER A 11 -3.53 -9.66 -2.02
C SER A 11 -3.78 -10.40 -0.71
N LEU A 12 -4.70 -9.90 0.11
CA LEU A 12 -4.95 -10.39 1.48
C LEU A 12 -6.42 -10.68 1.75
N LEU A 13 -7.33 -9.98 1.06
CA LEU A 13 -8.76 -9.99 1.34
C LEU A 13 -9.58 -10.39 0.13
N ASN A 14 -10.69 -11.09 0.38
CA ASN A 14 -11.76 -11.25 -0.59
C ASN A 14 -12.53 -9.92 -0.71
N LEU A 15 -12.10 -9.05 -1.62
CA LEU A 15 -12.63 -7.70 -1.78
C LEU A 15 -14.15 -7.68 -2.06
N PRO A 16 -14.71 -8.53 -2.95
CA PRO A 16 -16.16 -8.58 -3.15
C PRO A 16 -16.97 -8.79 -1.86
N MET A 17 -16.57 -9.76 -1.03
CA MET A 17 -17.27 -10.02 0.24
C MET A 17 -17.08 -8.87 1.23
N VAL A 18 -15.85 -8.37 1.37
CA VAL A 18 -15.54 -7.26 2.29
C VAL A 18 -16.32 -6.00 1.95
N LEU A 19 -16.47 -5.69 0.66
CA LEU A 19 -17.24 -4.53 0.20
C LEU A 19 -18.75 -4.74 0.37
N LYS A 20 -19.26 -5.93 0.02
CA LYS A 20 -20.67 -6.30 0.19
C LYS A 20 -21.11 -6.16 1.65
N ASP A 21 -20.30 -6.68 2.57
CA ASP A 21 -20.62 -6.73 4.00
C ASP A 21 -20.09 -5.51 4.76
N GLN A 22 -19.56 -4.50 4.03
CA GLN A 22 -19.06 -3.23 4.55
C GLN A 22 -18.07 -3.37 5.71
N ILE A 23 -17.18 -4.35 5.64
CA ILE A 23 -16.23 -4.63 6.71
C ILE A 23 -15.12 -3.58 6.74
N ALA A 24 -14.96 -2.91 7.89
CA ALA A 24 -13.89 -1.93 8.08
C ALA A 24 -12.49 -2.53 7.90
N VAL A 25 -11.62 -1.85 7.14
CA VAL A 25 -10.25 -2.29 6.82
C VAL A 25 -9.25 -1.27 7.34
N VAL A 26 -8.47 -1.65 8.35
CA VAL A 26 -7.48 -0.76 9.00
C VAL A 26 -6.08 -1.34 8.86
N LYS A 27 -5.09 -0.50 8.52
CA LYS A 27 -3.68 -0.90 8.52
C LYS A 27 -3.05 -0.65 9.88
N ARG A 28 -2.38 -1.65 10.44
CA ARG A 28 -1.57 -1.50 11.65
C ARG A 28 -0.13 -1.14 11.32
N PHE A 29 0.60 -0.68 12.34
CA PHE A 29 2.01 -0.29 12.19
C PHE A 29 2.99 -1.46 12.28
N THR A 30 2.58 -2.61 12.81
CA THR A 30 3.39 -3.84 12.86
C THR A 30 3.32 -4.64 11.55
N GLY A 31 4.30 -5.51 11.34
CA GLY A 31 4.31 -6.49 10.24
C GLY A 31 3.42 -7.70 10.52
N GLY A 32 3.56 -8.78 9.74
CA GLY A 32 2.86 -10.05 9.94
C GLY A 32 1.67 -10.27 9.00
N GLY A 33 0.75 -11.15 9.40
CA GLY A 33 -0.43 -11.56 8.61
C GLY A 33 -1.65 -10.64 8.81
N THR A 34 -2.73 -10.88 8.05
CA THR A 34 -4.01 -10.17 8.23
C THR A 34 -4.85 -10.88 9.28
N VAL A 35 -5.57 -10.10 10.10
CA VAL A 35 -6.40 -10.64 11.19
C VAL A 35 -7.84 -10.15 11.00
N VAL A 36 -8.79 -11.08 11.11
CA VAL A 36 -10.21 -10.77 11.27
C VAL A 36 -10.42 -10.31 12.70
N VAL A 37 -11.13 -9.20 12.87
CA VAL A 37 -11.34 -8.59 14.19
C VAL A 37 -12.82 -8.43 14.41
N ASP A 38 -13.29 -8.98 15.52
CA ASP A 38 -14.66 -8.96 15.97
C ASP A 38 -14.73 -9.03 17.51
N GLU A 39 -15.93 -9.27 18.04
CA GLU A 39 -16.21 -9.34 19.48
C GLU A 39 -15.51 -10.52 20.17
N SER A 40 -15.13 -11.54 19.41
CA SER A 40 -14.47 -12.77 19.88
C SER A 40 -12.97 -12.76 19.60
N THR A 41 -12.39 -11.59 19.36
CA THR A 41 -10.94 -11.43 19.16
C THR A 41 -10.33 -10.80 20.40
N LEU A 42 -9.46 -11.54 21.10
CA LEU A 42 -8.74 -11.00 22.26
C LEU A 42 -7.37 -10.49 21.82
N PHE A 43 -7.09 -9.21 22.07
CA PHE A 43 -5.77 -8.62 21.82
C PHE A 43 -5.01 -8.39 23.11
N VAL A 44 -3.76 -8.85 23.15
CA VAL A 44 -2.82 -8.49 24.22
C VAL A 44 -1.64 -7.76 23.59
N SER A 45 -1.21 -6.68 24.23
CA SER A 45 -0.14 -5.82 23.75
C SER A 45 0.87 -5.57 24.87
N LEU A 46 2.10 -6.01 24.68
CA LEU A 46 3.21 -5.74 25.58
C LEU A 46 4.06 -4.62 24.98
N ILE A 47 4.13 -3.49 25.67
CA ILE A 47 4.95 -2.34 25.29
C ILE A 47 6.12 -2.28 26.27
N CYS A 48 7.31 -2.59 25.79
CA CYS A 48 8.47 -2.79 26.65
C CYS A 48 9.68 -1.98 26.18
N SER A 49 10.54 -1.65 27.15
CA SER A 49 11.87 -1.07 26.93
C SER A 49 12.91 -2.12 27.29
N SER A 50 14.01 -2.20 26.54
CA SER A 50 15.13 -3.11 26.84
C SER A 50 15.73 -2.82 28.20
N THR A 51 15.61 -1.59 28.71
CA THR A 51 16.07 -1.23 30.05
C THR A 51 15.27 -1.90 31.17
N ALA A 52 13.99 -2.21 30.94
CA ALA A 52 13.14 -2.90 31.93
C ALA A 52 13.33 -4.43 31.89
N ILE A 53 13.81 -4.96 30.76
CA ILE A 53 14.01 -6.39 30.53
C ILE A 53 15.35 -6.59 29.81
N PRO A 54 16.48 -6.37 30.50
CA PRO A 54 17.81 -6.30 29.87
C PRO A 54 18.26 -7.62 29.25
N ASN A 55 17.71 -8.73 29.73
CA ASN A 55 18.05 -10.08 29.27
C ASN A 55 17.34 -10.48 27.96
N VAL A 56 16.45 -9.63 27.43
CA VAL A 56 15.72 -9.91 26.18
C VAL A 56 16.24 -8.99 25.08
N PRO A 57 17.03 -9.52 24.14
CA PRO A 57 17.46 -8.75 22.98
C PRO A 57 16.27 -8.19 22.19
N CYS A 58 16.41 -6.95 21.71
CA CYS A 58 15.40 -6.26 20.88
C CYS A 58 15.33 -6.82 19.44
N PHE A 59 15.15 -8.13 19.31
CA PHE A 59 14.97 -8.82 18.04
C PHE A 59 13.68 -9.63 18.06
N PRO A 60 13.04 -9.86 16.90
CA PRO A 60 11.72 -10.49 16.84
C PRO A 60 11.64 -11.83 17.59
N ARG A 61 12.59 -12.75 17.30
CA ARG A 61 12.59 -14.10 17.85
C ARG A 61 12.82 -14.15 19.37
N PRO A 62 13.86 -13.51 19.94
CA PRO A 62 14.04 -13.48 21.40
C PRO A 62 12.84 -12.90 22.15
N ILE A 63 12.19 -11.86 21.62
CA ILE A 63 10.97 -11.31 22.23
C ILE A 63 9.83 -12.34 22.19
N MET A 64 9.66 -13.07 21.08
CA MET A 64 8.61 -14.10 20.98
C MET A 64 8.87 -15.27 21.95
N GLU A 65 10.11 -15.74 22.03
CA GLU A 65 10.54 -16.80 22.97
C GLU A 65 10.31 -16.34 24.43
N TRP A 66 10.68 -15.11 24.77
CA TRP A 66 10.38 -14.55 26.08
C TRP A 66 8.87 -14.48 26.38
N THR A 67 8.04 -14.08 25.40
CA THR A 67 6.58 -14.06 25.60
C THR A 67 5.96 -15.45 25.73
N GLU A 68 6.57 -16.49 25.16
CA GLU A 68 6.18 -17.89 25.41
C GLU A 68 6.39 -18.24 26.89
N GLU A 69 7.52 -17.84 27.48
CA GLU A 69 7.76 -18.02 28.92
C GLU A 69 6.73 -17.27 29.77
N VAL A 70 6.37 -16.03 29.38
CA VAL A 70 5.34 -15.23 30.07
C VAL A 70 3.97 -15.91 30.06
N TYR A 71 3.59 -16.53 28.94
CA TYR A 71 2.29 -17.21 28.82
C TYR A 71 2.30 -18.66 29.29
N SER A 72 3.47 -19.28 29.50
CA SER A 72 3.56 -20.68 29.92
C SER A 72 2.76 -20.99 31.20
N PRO A 73 2.82 -20.18 32.28
CA PRO A 73 1.96 -20.37 33.46
C PRO A 73 0.47 -20.16 33.18
N VAL A 74 0.12 -19.28 32.24
CA VAL A 74 -1.28 -19.03 31.87
C VAL A 74 -1.91 -20.25 31.23
N PHE A 75 -1.13 -21.01 30.46
CA PHE A 75 -1.56 -22.23 29.77
C PHE A 75 -1.07 -23.50 30.47
N GLU A 76 -0.70 -23.41 31.74
CA GLU A 76 -0.34 -24.57 32.54
C GLU A 76 -1.51 -25.58 32.59
N GLY A 77 -1.25 -26.82 32.15
CA GLY A 77 -2.28 -27.85 32.02
C GLY A 77 -2.88 -28.01 30.61
N ALA A 78 -2.66 -27.07 29.68
CA ALA A 78 -2.91 -27.31 28.26
C ALA A 78 -1.71 -28.03 27.64
N PRO A 79 -1.85 -29.26 27.12
CA PRO A 79 -0.70 -29.92 26.53
C PRO A 79 -0.26 -29.22 25.25
N GLY A 80 1.06 -29.15 25.08
CA GLY A 80 1.66 -28.72 23.83
C GLY A 80 1.51 -27.23 23.54
N PHE A 81 1.26 -26.37 24.55
CA PHE A 81 1.49 -24.94 24.41
C PHE A 81 2.93 -24.71 23.98
N ARG A 82 3.12 -24.00 22.87
CA ARG A 82 4.44 -23.56 22.43
C ARG A 82 4.36 -22.42 21.43
N LEU A 83 5.47 -21.71 21.28
CA LEU A 83 5.74 -20.88 20.13
C LEU A 83 6.13 -21.77 18.94
N ARG A 84 5.42 -21.60 17.83
CA ARG A 84 5.76 -22.21 16.54
C ARG A 84 5.86 -21.15 15.47
N GLU A 85 7.10 -20.84 15.11
CA GLU A 85 7.47 -19.72 14.24
C GLU A 85 7.02 -18.36 14.78
N HIS A 86 5.79 -17.96 14.48
CA HIS A 86 5.19 -16.68 14.90
C HIS A 86 3.83 -16.86 15.57
N ASP A 87 3.43 -18.11 15.80
CA ASP A 87 2.13 -18.45 16.34
C ASP A 87 2.27 -19.12 17.71
N TYR A 88 1.28 -18.91 18.56
CA TYR A 88 1.04 -19.77 19.70
C TYR A 88 0.11 -20.91 19.29
N VAL A 89 0.53 -22.13 19.64
CA VAL A 89 -0.16 -23.35 19.26
C VAL A 89 -0.37 -24.26 20.46
N PHE A 90 -1.41 -25.08 20.42
CA PHE A 90 -1.52 -26.32 21.18
C PHE A 90 -1.23 -27.48 20.22
N GLY A 91 -0.04 -28.08 20.33
CA GLY A 91 0.45 -29.07 19.37
C GLY A 91 0.65 -28.44 17.99
N ASP A 92 -0.25 -28.77 17.06
CA ASP A 92 -0.24 -28.26 15.69
C ASP A 92 -1.35 -27.23 15.41
N LYS A 93 -2.21 -26.96 16.41
CA LYS A 93 -3.33 -26.03 16.26
C LYS A 93 -3.02 -24.65 16.78
N LYS A 94 -3.04 -23.66 15.89
CA LYS A 94 -2.85 -22.24 16.19
C LYS A 94 -4.04 -21.67 16.94
N PHE A 95 -3.77 -20.98 18.04
CA PHE A 95 -4.74 -20.14 18.73
C PHE A 95 -4.26 -18.69 18.93
N GLY A 96 -2.98 -18.39 18.66
CA GLY A 96 -2.45 -17.03 18.79
C GLY A 96 -1.56 -16.66 17.59
N GLY A 97 -1.66 -15.42 17.12
CA GLY A 97 -0.79 -14.87 16.08
C GLY A 97 -0.06 -13.62 16.57
N ASN A 98 1.26 -13.60 16.43
CA ASN A 98 2.11 -12.54 16.95
C ASN A 98 2.57 -11.56 15.87
N ALA A 99 2.69 -10.28 16.25
CA ALA A 99 3.24 -9.23 15.41
C ALA A 99 4.00 -8.20 16.25
N GLN A 100 5.17 -7.78 15.78
CA GLN A 100 6.04 -6.87 16.51
C GLN A 100 6.34 -5.60 15.72
N SER A 101 6.64 -4.53 16.45
CA SER A 101 7.37 -3.36 15.94
C SER A 101 8.45 -3.01 16.94
N ILE A 102 9.68 -2.90 16.45
CA ILE A 102 10.87 -2.63 17.25
C ILE A 102 11.43 -1.30 16.77
N THR A 103 11.81 -0.44 17.71
CA THR A 103 12.44 0.86 17.42
C THR A 103 13.49 1.14 18.49
N LYS A 104 14.77 1.10 18.09
CA LYS A 104 15.91 1.26 18.99
C LYS A 104 15.83 0.27 20.17
N GLN A 105 15.62 0.79 21.37
CA GLN A 105 15.56 0.05 22.63
C GLN A 105 14.13 -0.24 23.10
N ARG A 106 13.12 0.05 22.28
CA ARG A 106 11.72 -0.17 22.63
C ARG A 106 11.05 -1.07 21.61
N TRP A 107 10.13 -1.88 22.08
CA TRP A 107 9.39 -2.77 21.22
C TRP A 107 7.96 -2.90 21.70
N VAL A 108 7.08 -3.18 20.75
CA VAL A 108 5.72 -3.61 21.01
C VAL A 108 5.53 -4.99 20.43
N HIS A 109 5.06 -5.92 21.26
CA HIS A 109 4.63 -7.24 20.86
C HIS A 109 3.11 -7.32 21.04
N HIS A 110 2.39 -7.54 19.94
CA HIS A 110 0.95 -7.75 19.98
C HIS A 110 0.63 -9.20 19.63
N THR A 111 -0.23 -9.80 20.44
CA THR A 111 -0.82 -11.11 20.18
C THR A 111 -2.30 -10.94 19.88
N SER A 112 -2.74 -11.59 18.81
CA SER A 112 -4.15 -11.80 18.50
C SER A 112 -4.53 -13.22 18.87
N PHE A 113 -5.34 -13.38 19.91
CA PHE A 113 -5.86 -14.68 20.33
C PHE A 113 -7.20 -14.96 19.66
N LEU A 114 -7.30 -16.17 19.12
CA LEU A 114 -8.50 -16.74 18.52
C LEU A 114 -9.41 -17.25 19.66
N TRP A 115 -10.14 -16.34 20.31
CA TRP A 115 -10.98 -16.70 21.45
C TRP A 115 -12.14 -17.61 21.02
N ASP A 116 -13.09 -17.06 20.27
CA ASP A 116 -14.22 -17.83 19.72
C ASP A 116 -14.64 -17.29 18.35
N PHE A 117 -13.74 -17.43 17.39
CA PHE A 117 -13.92 -16.88 16.05
C PHE A 117 -15.01 -17.62 15.26
N LYS A 118 -15.62 -16.93 14.29
CA LYS A 118 -16.60 -17.55 13.39
C LYS A 118 -15.95 -17.94 12.06
N ASP A 119 -16.11 -19.18 11.62
CA ASP A 119 -15.53 -19.67 10.36
C ASP A 119 -16.02 -18.90 9.14
N GLU A 120 -17.29 -18.50 9.12
CA GLU A 120 -17.87 -17.64 8.09
C GLU A 120 -17.07 -16.32 7.93
N ARG A 121 -16.70 -15.70 9.05
CA ARG A 121 -15.91 -14.46 9.05
C ARG A 121 -14.46 -14.70 8.60
N MET A 122 -13.98 -15.93 8.57
CA MET A 122 -12.63 -16.24 8.12
C MET A 122 -12.53 -16.36 6.59
N GLN A 123 -13.67 -16.48 5.90
CA GLN A 123 -13.77 -16.51 4.44
C GLN A 123 -13.36 -15.18 3.78
N TYR A 124 -13.35 -14.08 4.52
CA TYR A 124 -12.85 -12.80 4.04
C TYR A 124 -11.33 -12.79 3.77
N LEU A 125 -10.58 -13.76 4.33
CA LEU A 125 -9.12 -13.84 4.17
C LEU A 125 -8.73 -14.71 2.96
N LEU A 126 -7.86 -14.16 2.11
CA LEU A 126 -7.22 -14.96 1.06
C LEU A 126 -6.11 -15.83 1.64
N GLN A 127 -5.82 -16.96 0.97
CA GLN A 127 -4.67 -17.77 1.35
C GLN A 127 -3.37 -16.99 1.10
N PRO A 128 -2.45 -16.96 2.07
CA PRO A 128 -1.14 -16.39 1.84
C PRO A 128 -0.36 -17.28 0.87
N GLY A 129 0.28 -16.69 -0.15
CA GLY A 129 1.11 -17.44 -1.10
C GLY A 129 2.32 -18.16 -0.48
N ARG A 130 2.64 -17.88 0.80
CA ARG A 130 3.63 -18.61 1.60
C ARG A 130 3.08 -18.82 3.01
N ALA A 131 2.98 -20.08 3.42
CA ALA A 131 2.55 -20.47 4.76
C ALA A 131 3.52 -21.53 5.33
N PRO A 132 3.67 -21.58 6.67
CA PRO A 132 4.34 -22.68 7.36
C PRO A 132 3.75 -24.03 6.99
N GLU A 133 4.57 -25.08 6.95
CA GLU A 133 4.13 -26.42 6.53
C GLU A 133 2.96 -26.94 7.37
N TYR A 134 3.01 -26.73 8.68
CA TYR A 134 1.96 -27.20 9.60
C TYR A 134 0.61 -26.52 9.39
N ARG A 135 0.57 -25.32 8.77
CA ARG A 135 -0.70 -24.64 8.44
C ARG A 135 -1.34 -25.19 7.16
N LYS A 136 -0.67 -26.09 6.43
CA LYS A 136 -1.17 -26.68 5.18
C LYS A 136 -2.02 -27.93 5.40
N LEU A 137 -2.02 -28.49 6.63
CA LEU A 137 -2.58 -29.82 6.91
C LEU A 137 -4.11 -29.91 6.79
N ASP A 138 -4.84 -28.82 7.05
CA ASP A 138 -6.22 -28.60 6.61
C ASP A 138 -6.59 -27.15 6.96
N ARG A 139 -7.34 -26.45 6.11
CA ARG A 139 -7.58 -24.99 6.21
C ARG A 139 -8.45 -24.61 7.41
N GLU A 140 -9.31 -25.54 7.84
CA GLU A 140 -10.24 -25.37 8.96
C GLU A 140 -9.70 -25.98 10.25
N ASP A 141 -8.95 -27.08 10.17
CA ASP A 141 -8.57 -27.85 11.36
C ASP A 141 -7.33 -27.32 12.12
N TYR A 142 -6.49 -26.49 11.46
CA TYR A 142 -5.27 -25.97 12.10
C TYR A 142 -5.52 -24.83 13.10
N ARG A 143 -6.74 -24.29 13.20
CA ARG A 143 -7.08 -23.21 14.13
C ARG A 143 -7.80 -23.76 15.35
N TYR A 144 -7.51 -23.20 16.51
CA TYR A 144 -8.09 -23.61 17.78
C TYR A 144 -8.86 -22.44 18.41
N HIS A 145 -10.10 -22.72 18.84
CA HIS A 145 -10.92 -21.77 19.59
C HIS A 145 -10.49 -21.82 21.05
N LEU A 146 -9.84 -20.77 21.53
CA LEU A 146 -9.32 -20.71 22.90
C LEU A 146 -10.42 -20.78 23.97
N SER A 147 -11.66 -20.44 23.61
CA SER A 147 -12.86 -20.60 24.45
C SER A 147 -13.22 -22.07 24.71
N LYS A 148 -12.80 -23.00 23.84
CA LYS A 148 -13.08 -24.44 24.01
C LYS A 148 -12.17 -25.02 25.10
N PRO A 149 -12.67 -26.00 25.88
CA PRO A 149 -11.86 -26.70 26.87
C PRO A 149 -10.56 -27.15 26.23
N TRP A 150 -9.43 -26.78 26.83
CA TRP A 150 -8.11 -27.12 26.30
C TRP A 150 -8.03 -28.62 26.02
N PRO A 151 -7.24 -29.02 25.01
CA PRO A 151 -7.15 -30.42 24.61
C PRO A 151 -6.43 -31.24 25.69
N ILE A 152 -7.04 -31.44 26.86
CA ILE A 152 -6.49 -32.17 27.98
C ILE A 152 -6.34 -33.63 27.53
N PRO A 153 -5.15 -34.26 27.60
CA PRO A 153 -5.09 -35.69 27.58
C PRO A 153 -5.71 -36.11 28.91
N LEU A 154 -6.71 -36.99 28.93
CA LEU A 154 -7.19 -37.54 30.20
C LEU A 154 -6.06 -38.39 30.82
N PRO A 155 -5.55 -38.03 32.02
CA PRO A 155 -5.36 -39.06 33.03
C PRO A 155 -6.07 -38.71 34.33
N ARG A 156 -6.44 -39.78 35.05
CA ARG A 156 -7.20 -39.75 36.30
C ARG A 156 -6.53 -38.86 37.34
N GLY A 157 -7.34 -37.97 37.94
CA GLY A 157 -7.12 -37.45 39.28
C GLY A 157 -6.09 -36.34 39.42
N CYS A 158 -6.47 -35.11 39.06
CA CYS A 158 -6.04 -33.92 39.80
C CYS A 158 -7.00 -32.77 39.47
N ALA A 159 -7.66 -32.25 40.50
CA ALA A 159 -8.49 -31.05 40.37
C ALA A 159 -7.59 -29.80 40.41
N PRO A 160 -7.85 -28.78 39.58
CA PRO A 160 -7.11 -27.52 39.65
C PRO A 160 -7.48 -26.76 40.94
N SER A 161 -6.48 -26.25 41.65
CA SER A 161 -6.67 -25.30 42.74
C SER A 161 -6.98 -23.90 42.19
N PRO A 162 -7.78 -23.09 42.90
CA PRO A 162 -8.04 -21.71 42.48
C PRO A 162 -6.83 -20.84 42.82
N TRP A 163 -6.19 -20.29 41.79
CA TRP A 163 -5.12 -19.31 41.97
C TRP A 163 -5.71 -17.93 42.24
N SER A 164 -5.49 -17.43 43.45
CA SER A 164 -5.54 -16.03 43.80
C SER A 164 -4.14 -15.43 43.61
N GLY A 165 -3.93 -14.68 42.53
CA GLY A 165 -2.62 -14.07 42.29
C GLY A 165 -2.52 -13.30 40.98
N THR A 166 -3.09 -12.10 40.92
CA THR A 166 -2.58 -11.08 39.99
C THR A 166 -2.67 -9.73 40.69
N SER A 167 -1.56 -9.33 41.33
CA SER A 167 -1.35 -7.95 41.71
C SER A 167 -0.93 -7.20 40.45
N THR A 168 -1.90 -6.76 39.65
CA THR A 168 -1.68 -5.68 38.70
C THR A 168 -1.63 -4.40 39.51
N THR A 169 -0.43 -3.86 39.72
CA THR A 169 -0.33 -2.47 40.16
C THR A 169 -0.86 -1.58 39.04
N PRO A 170 -1.94 -0.81 39.26
CA PRO A 170 -2.42 0.13 38.27
C PRO A 170 -1.34 1.18 37.99
N TYR A 171 -1.31 1.67 36.75
CA TYR A 171 -0.39 2.71 36.31
C TYR A 171 -0.63 3.99 37.14
N SER A 172 0.42 4.73 37.50
CA SER A 172 0.22 5.99 38.24
C SER A 172 -0.33 7.08 37.31
N LYS A 173 -0.98 8.11 37.86
CA LYS A 173 -1.52 9.22 37.06
C LYS A 173 -0.46 9.89 36.17
N GLU A 174 0.75 10.10 36.69
CA GLU A 174 1.86 10.67 35.92
C GLU A 174 2.27 9.78 34.73
N GLN A 175 2.19 8.48 34.94
CA GLN A 175 2.52 7.46 33.99
C GLN A 175 1.48 7.43 32.85
N GLU A 176 0.19 7.53 33.17
CA GLU A 176 -0.92 7.69 32.21
C GLU A 176 -0.81 8.99 31.41
N GLU A 177 -0.53 10.12 32.06
CA GLU A 177 -0.37 11.43 31.42
C GLU A 177 0.82 11.44 30.44
N ARG A 178 1.94 10.81 30.80
CA ARG A 178 3.10 10.64 29.89
C ARG A 178 2.72 9.79 28.68
N ALA A 179 1.95 8.72 28.86
CA ALA A 179 1.48 7.90 27.76
C ALA A 179 0.52 8.70 26.84
N ALA A 180 -0.39 9.47 27.42
CA ALA A 180 -1.32 10.32 26.69
C ALA A 180 -0.60 11.42 25.89
N ALA A 181 0.41 12.06 26.48
CA ALA A 181 1.22 13.08 25.80
C ALA A 181 1.96 12.51 24.57
N ILE A 182 2.56 11.31 24.70
CA ILE A 182 3.23 10.63 23.59
C ILE A 182 2.23 10.28 22.47
N LEU A 183 1.01 9.86 22.83
CA LEU A 183 -0.02 9.56 21.84
C LEU A 183 -0.45 10.81 21.06
N ARG A 184 -0.64 11.95 21.73
CA ARG A 184 -0.95 13.24 21.10
C ARG A 184 0.16 13.72 20.16
N GLU A 185 1.41 13.69 20.62
CA GLU A 185 2.56 14.06 19.76
C GLU A 185 2.61 13.15 18.51
N ARG A 186 2.31 11.86 18.67
CA ARG A 186 2.29 10.91 17.56
C ARG A 186 1.14 11.20 16.58
N THR A 187 -0.05 11.55 17.03
CA THR A 187 -1.18 11.90 16.15
C THR A 187 -0.87 13.16 15.36
N GLU A 188 -0.41 14.22 16.03
CA GLU A 188 0.02 15.48 15.38
C GLU A 188 1.11 15.23 14.33
N ARG A 189 2.09 14.35 14.62
CA ARG A 189 3.12 13.98 13.66
C ARG A 189 2.56 13.23 12.45
N MET A 190 1.52 12.42 12.62
CA MET A 190 0.89 11.73 11.49
C MET A 190 0.09 12.71 10.64
N GLU A 191 -0.70 13.59 11.26
CA GLU A 191 -1.45 14.66 10.58
C GLU A 191 -0.52 15.58 9.79
N LYS A 192 0.59 16.03 10.39
CA LYS A 192 1.61 16.84 9.70
C LYS A 192 2.18 16.11 8.49
N ARG A 193 2.40 14.80 8.57
CA ARG A 193 2.88 14.00 7.42
C ARG A 193 1.83 13.87 6.33
N GLU A 194 0.55 13.80 6.67
CA GLU A 194 -0.54 13.78 5.69
C GLU A 194 -0.67 15.12 4.98
N LEU A 195 -0.60 16.24 5.71
CA LEU A 195 -0.57 17.58 5.11
C LEU A 195 0.61 17.76 4.17
N ILE A 196 1.82 17.30 4.56
CA ILE A 196 2.99 17.34 3.69
C ILE A 196 2.77 16.52 2.40
N LYS A 197 2.11 15.37 2.48
CA LYS A 197 1.80 14.57 1.29
C LYS A 197 0.80 15.26 0.38
N GLN A 198 -0.26 15.85 0.94
CA GLN A 198 -1.25 16.62 0.20
C GLN A 198 -0.62 17.82 -0.50
N ALA A 199 0.21 18.59 0.20
CA ALA A 199 0.92 19.74 -0.38
C ALA A 199 1.85 19.32 -1.53
N LYS A 200 2.59 18.21 -1.39
CA LYS A 200 3.44 17.69 -2.47
C LYS A 200 2.64 17.25 -3.69
N MET A 201 1.50 16.61 -3.48
CA MET A 201 0.61 16.19 -4.57
C MET A 201 0.01 17.40 -5.29
N LEU A 202 -0.39 18.43 -4.55
CA LEU A 202 -0.91 19.67 -5.12
C LEU A 202 0.16 20.41 -5.94
N ALA A 203 1.38 20.54 -5.41
CA ALA A 203 2.49 21.18 -6.13
C ALA A 203 2.82 20.45 -7.44
N LEU A 204 2.73 19.13 -7.46
CA LEU A 204 2.94 18.34 -8.69
C LEU A 204 1.85 18.62 -9.73
N LEU A 205 0.59 18.77 -9.30
CA LEU A 205 -0.51 19.13 -10.19
C LEU A 205 -0.34 20.54 -10.75
N GLU A 206 0.00 21.50 -9.91
CA GLU A 206 0.26 22.89 -10.33
C GLU A 206 1.43 22.98 -11.32
N GLU A 207 2.49 22.17 -11.13
CA GLU A 207 3.59 22.09 -12.09
C GLU A 207 3.15 21.52 -13.46
N GLN A 208 2.26 20.52 -13.47
CA GLN A 208 1.69 19.97 -14.70
C GLN A 208 0.78 21.00 -15.40
N GLU A 209 -0.03 21.74 -14.63
CA GLU A 209 -0.87 22.82 -15.15
C GLU A 209 -0.04 23.98 -15.72
N ALA A 210 1.07 24.34 -15.09
CA ALA A 210 1.97 25.37 -15.60
C ALA A 210 2.64 24.94 -16.93
N LYS A 211 3.08 23.68 -17.02
CA LYS A 211 3.68 23.13 -18.25
C LYS A 211 2.68 23.07 -19.40
N THR A 212 1.43 22.68 -19.12
CA THR A 212 0.37 22.65 -20.13
C THR A 212 0.01 24.06 -20.60
N ARG A 213 -0.11 25.03 -19.69
CA ARG A 213 -0.30 26.45 -20.07
C ARG A 213 0.85 27.00 -20.91
N GLN A 214 2.10 26.72 -20.54
CA GLN A 214 3.26 27.14 -21.34
C GLN A 214 3.23 26.54 -22.75
N MET A 215 2.94 25.24 -22.86
CA MET A 215 2.81 24.56 -24.15
C MET A 215 1.68 25.15 -25.01
N GLU A 216 0.52 25.47 -24.41
CA GLU A 216 -0.59 26.13 -25.11
C GLU A 216 -0.23 27.54 -25.58
N GLU A 217 0.50 28.32 -24.78
CA GLU A 217 0.97 29.65 -25.15
C GLU A 217 1.99 29.60 -26.30
N GLU A 218 2.94 28.66 -26.26
CA GLU A 218 3.89 28.44 -27.36
C GLU A 218 3.17 28.02 -28.63
N LEU A 219 2.18 27.14 -28.54
CA LEU A 219 1.36 26.72 -29.69
C LEU A 219 0.57 27.90 -30.29
N LYS A 220 0.01 28.78 -29.44
CA LYS A 220 -0.68 30.01 -29.89
C LYS A 220 0.26 31.01 -30.57
N LYS A 221 1.48 31.17 -30.06
CA LYS A 221 2.49 32.03 -30.71
C LYS A 221 2.91 31.46 -32.05
N TRP A 222 3.19 30.17 -32.11
CA TRP A 222 3.59 29.49 -33.34
C TRP A 222 2.50 29.56 -34.41
N THR A 223 1.24 29.31 -34.05
CA THR A 223 0.11 29.40 -34.99
C THR A 223 -0.05 30.82 -35.55
N LYS A 224 0.02 31.86 -34.71
CA LYS A 224 -0.01 33.26 -35.15
C LYS A 224 1.16 33.61 -36.09
N GLU A 225 2.37 33.11 -35.80
CA GLU A 225 3.54 33.32 -36.67
C GLU A 225 3.38 32.60 -38.03
N GLN A 226 2.80 31.39 -38.05
CA GLN A 226 2.49 30.70 -39.30
C GLN A 226 1.43 31.45 -40.11
N GLU A 227 0.36 31.93 -39.48
CA GLU A 227 -0.67 32.74 -40.14
C GLU A 227 -0.07 34.03 -40.73
N GLU A 228 0.76 34.75 -39.98
CA GLU A 228 1.45 35.96 -40.47
C GLU A 228 2.35 35.65 -41.67
N LYS A 229 3.12 34.55 -41.63
CA LYS A 229 3.93 34.10 -42.78
C LYS A 229 3.09 33.76 -44.00
N MET A 230 1.99 33.03 -43.80
CA MET A 230 1.07 32.70 -44.89
C MET A 230 0.45 33.97 -45.50
N THR A 231 0.04 34.95 -44.69
CA THR A 231 -0.49 36.22 -45.18
C THR A 231 0.56 37.06 -45.92
N ALA A 232 1.81 37.05 -45.47
CA ALA A 232 2.90 37.76 -46.14
C ALA A 232 3.20 37.16 -47.52
N ILE A 233 3.27 35.82 -47.61
CA ILE A 233 3.43 35.11 -48.89
C ILE A 233 2.26 35.40 -49.81
N GLN A 234 1.03 35.38 -49.30
CA GLN A 234 -0.16 35.65 -50.12
C GLN A 234 -0.18 37.09 -50.66
N ALA A 235 0.28 38.06 -49.87
CA ALA A 235 0.43 39.44 -50.32
C ALA A 235 1.59 39.65 -51.32
N GLU A 236 2.66 38.86 -51.24
CA GLU A 236 3.72 38.84 -52.27
C GLU A 236 3.21 38.26 -53.59
N VAL A 237 2.47 37.15 -53.53
CA VAL A 237 1.85 36.53 -54.71
C VAL A 237 0.83 37.46 -55.37
N GLU A 238 0.00 38.18 -54.60
CA GLU A 238 -0.92 39.18 -55.15
C GLU A 238 -0.19 40.35 -55.83
N LYS A 239 0.95 40.79 -55.30
CA LYS A 239 1.78 41.82 -55.93
C LYS A 239 2.45 41.33 -57.21
N GLU A 240 2.99 40.12 -57.21
CA GLU A 240 3.55 39.52 -58.43
C GLU A 240 2.47 39.33 -59.50
N GLU A 241 1.25 38.91 -59.14
CA GLU A 241 0.13 38.84 -60.09
C GLU A 241 -0.33 40.22 -60.60
N GLU A 242 -0.29 41.28 -59.78
CA GLU A 242 -0.59 42.65 -60.23
C GLU A 242 0.50 43.21 -61.15
N GLU A 243 1.77 42.91 -60.88
CA GLU A 243 2.89 43.25 -61.76
C GLU A 243 2.81 42.47 -63.09
N GLU A 244 2.48 41.18 -63.07
CA GLU A 244 2.27 40.39 -64.30
C GLU A 244 1.08 40.90 -65.12
N LYS A 245 -0.04 41.30 -64.48
CA LYS A 245 -1.18 41.91 -65.18
C LYS A 245 -0.85 43.28 -65.78
N GLN A 246 -0.01 44.09 -65.12
CA GLN A 246 0.48 45.36 -65.70
C GLN A 246 1.44 45.13 -66.87
N VAL A 247 2.24 44.06 -66.85
CA VAL A 247 3.13 43.68 -67.95
C VAL A 247 2.36 43.09 -69.14
N GLU A 248 1.29 42.32 -68.93
CA GLU A 248 0.43 41.83 -70.02
C GLU A 248 -0.40 42.94 -70.69
N GLU A 249 -0.81 43.98 -69.95
CA GLU A 249 -1.57 45.12 -70.50
C GLU A 249 -0.67 46.08 -71.34
N GLU A 250 0.64 46.08 -71.12
CA GLU A 250 1.61 46.90 -71.88
C GLU A 250 2.18 46.27 -73.17
N VAL A 251 1.86 45.02 -73.52
CA VAL A 251 2.38 44.39 -74.76
C VAL A 251 1.35 44.40 -75.90
N PRO A 252 1.50 45.23 -76.96
CA PRO A 252 0.65 45.17 -78.14
C PRO A 252 1.07 44.02 -79.06
N LEU A 253 0.07 43.29 -79.58
CA LEU A 253 0.24 42.26 -80.62
C LEU A 253 1.02 42.79 -81.84
N GLU A 254 2.16 42.19 -82.16
CA GLU A 254 2.70 42.20 -83.52
C GLU A 254 3.14 40.83 -84.05
N ARG A 255 2.69 40.58 -85.29
CA ARG A 255 2.84 39.37 -86.10
C ARG A 255 4.21 39.28 -86.78
N ARG A 256 4.69 38.04 -86.95
CA ARG A 256 5.31 37.39 -88.15
C ARG A 256 6.51 36.54 -87.73
N ARG A 257 6.95 35.44 -88.36
CA ARG A 257 6.46 34.47 -89.37
C ARG A 257 7.67 33.57 -89.68
N GLY A 258 7.54 32.24 -89.58
CA GLY A 258 8.46 31.24 -90.16
C GLY A 258 9.66 30.84 -89.26
N GLY A 259 10.07 29.58 -89.12
CA GLY A 259 9.65 28.36 -89.80
C GLY A 259 10.11 27.07 -89.09
N VAL A 260 9.38 26.01 -89.44
CA VAL A 260 9.58 24.54 -89.41
C VAL A 260 11.07 24.11 -89.57
N SER A 261 11.67 23.04 -89.01
CA SER A 261 11.26 21.65 -88.65
C SER A 261 12.39 20.92 -87.88
N THR A 262 12.01 19.93 -87.04
CA THR A 262 12.65 18.59 -86.76
C THR A 262 14.12 18.56 -86.28
N SER A 263 14.58 17.77 -85.31
CA SER A 263 14.21 16.43 -84.83
C SER A 263 15.01 16.09 -83.55
N LYS A 264 14.47 15.14 -82.78
CA LYS A 264 15.12 13.95 -82.19
C LYS A 264 15.12 13.86 -80.65
N GLU A 265 14.48 12.77 -80.22
CA GLU A 265 14.46 12.17 -78.89
C GLU A 265 15.87 11.91 -78.35
N GLU A 266 16.06 12.05 -77.04
CA GLU A 266 16.69 11.01 -76.23
C GLU A 266 16.30 11.14 -74.76
N GLU A 267 16.01 9.98 -74.19
CA GLU A 267 15.41 9.68 -72.90
C GLU A 267 16.51 9.42 -71.84
N ILE A 268 16.09 9.19 -70.58
CA ILE A 268 16.85 8.53 -69.48
C ILE A 268 17.74 9.51 -68.70
N GLU A 269 17.82 9.62 -67.37
CA GLU A 269 17.46 8.91 -66.12
C GLU A 269 17.54 10.01 -65.02
N LYS A 270 17.00 9.97 -63.79
CA LYS A 270 17.32 9.00 -62.74
C LYS A 270 16.66 9.44 -61.42
N THR A 271 16.17 8.43 -60.70
CA THR A 271 16.24 8.22 -59.24
C THR A 271 15.67 9.24 -58.26
N THR A 272 14.61 8.74 -57.59
CA THR A 272 14.56 8.43 -56.14
C THR A 272 14.96 9.49 -55.13
#